data_AF-A0A2D7B6N5-F1
#
_entry.id   AF-A0A2D7B6N5-F1
#
_cell.length_a   1.000
_cell.length_b   1.000
_cell.length_c   1.000
_cell.angle_alpha   90.00
_cell.angle_beta   90.00
_cell.angle_gamma   90.00
#
_symmetry.space_group_name_H-M   'P 1'
#
loop_
_entity.id
_entity.type
_entity.pdbx_description
1 polymer ?
#
loop_
_entity_poly.entity_id
_entity_poly.type
_entity_poly.pdbx_seq_one_letter_code
_entity_poly.pdbx_strand_id
1 'polypeptide(L)'
;MSAAYFYQQKHGRDKKVLILDNHDDFDGHARRNEHTINDQRRIGYGRSQTLVKPQAAHKIVQDLLKDIGIDIERFKTAYDRDFFKRHDLGANAYFNKQVFGRDKVVAHPYCNYSNYIEGLQGPKLSNEEAQRVQR
;
A
#
# COMPACT_ATOMS: atom_id res chain seq x y z
N MET A 1 -7.49 19.53 -3.15
CA MET A 1 -6.24 20.04 -3.76
C MET A 1 -6.21 19.95 -5.29
N SER A 2 -6.49 18.79 -5.91
CA SER A 2 -6.43 18.62 -7.38
C SER A 2 -7.32 19.59 -8.18
N ALA A 3 -8.52 19.93 -7.70
CA ALA A 3 -9.38 20.91 -8.36
C ALA A 3 -8.73 22.31 -8.47
N ALA A 4 -8.07 22.78 -7.41
CA ALA A 4 -7.36 24.06 -7.42
C ALA A 4 -6.19 24.05 -8.41
N TYR A 5 -5.44 22.94 -8.43
CA TYR A 5 -4.36 22.71 -9.38
C TYR A 5 -4.85 22.76 -10.83
N PHE A 6 -5.91 22.02 -11.17
CA PHE A 6 -6.46 22.01 -12.53
C PHE A 6 -7.12 23.36 -12.90
N TYR A 7 -7.69 24.08 -11.92
CA TYR A 7 -8.21 25.43 -12.15
C TYR A 7 -7.09 26.39 -12.56
N GLN A 8 -5.95 26.40 -11.85
CA GLN A 8 -4.82 27.24 -12.20
C GLN A 8 -4.13 26.80 -13.50
N GLN A 9 -4.04 25.49 -13.79
CA GLN A 9 -3.60 24.98 -15.10
C GLN A 9 -4.46 25.56 -16.23
N LYS A 10 -5.79 25.59 -16.06
CA LYS A 10 -6.73 26.07 -17.08
C LYS A 10 -6.81 27.58 -17.19
N HIS A 11 -6.73 28.30 -16.08
CA HIS A 11 -7.05 29.73 -16.01
C HIS A 11 -5.85 30.64 -15.74
N GLY A 12 -4.67 30.08 -15.49
CA GLY A 12 -3.45 30.82 -15.20
C GLY A 12 -3.00 30.70 -13.74
N ARG A 13 -1.68 30.71 -13.53
CA ARG A 13 -1.06 30.65 -12.19
C ARG A 13 -1.23 31.93 -11.37
N ASP A 14 -1.61 33.03 -12.02
CA ASP A 14 -1.96 34.31 -11.39
C ASP A 14 -3.31 34.25 -10.64
N LYS A 15 -4.13 33.22 -10.90
CA LYS A 15 -5.42 33.09 -10.23
C LYS A 15 -5.28 32.68 -8.78
N LYS A 16 -5.96 33.42 -7.91
CA LYS A 16 -6.02 33.15 -6.48
C LYS A 16 -7.11 32.11 -6.20
N VAL A 17 -6.78 31.10 -5.42
CA VAL A 17 -7.70 30.05 -4.98
C VAL A 17 -7.68 30.01 -3.45
N LEU A 18 -8.85 30.12 -2.83
CA LEU A 18 -9.02 29.92 -1.39
C LEU A 18 -9.27 28.43 -1.14
N ILE A 19 -8.43 27.81 -0.31
CA ILE A 19 -8.62 26.44 0.16
C ILE A 19 -9.04 26.53 1.62
N LEU A 20 -10.20 25.96 1.94
CA LEU A 20 -10.70 25.82 3.30
C LEU A 20 -10.62 24.34 3.67
N ASP A 21 -9.76 24.01 4.62
CA ASP A 21 -9.67 22.67 5.21
C ASP A 21 -9.88 22.81 6.72
N ASN A 22 -10.68 21.92 7.29
CA ASN A 22 -10.97 21.91 8.73
C ASN A 22 -9.92 21.10 9.51
N HIS A 23 -9.07 20.34 8.81
CA HIS A 23 -8.08 19.48 9.45
C HIS A 23 -6.79 20.23 9.77
N ASP A 24 -6.02 19.63 10.68
CA ASP A 24 -4.69 20.06 11.12
C ASP A 24 -3.61 19.95 10.04
N ASP A 25 -3.90 19.20 8.98
CA ASP A 25 -2.99 18.96 7.85
C ASP A 25 -3.80 18.80 6.56
N PHE A 26 -3.17 19.09 5.43
CA PHE A 26 -3.79 19.04 4.11
C PHE A 26 -3.80 17.60 3.57
N ASP A 27 -4.58 17.35 2.50
CA ASP A 27 -4.59 16.09 1.71
C ASP A 27 -5.29 14.85 2.28
N GLY A 28 -5.91 14.95 3.46
CA GLY A 28 -6.83 13.92 3.96
C GLY A 28 -6.19 12.55 4.20
N HIS A 29 -6.36 11.61 3.27
CA HIS A 29 -5.79 10.25 3.39
C HIS A 29 -4.32 10.14 2.91
N ALA A 30 -3.78 11.14 2.23
CA ALA A 30 -2.39 11.12 1.75
C ALA A 30 -1.39 11.54 2.83
N ARG A 31 -1.37 10.81 3.96
CA ARG A 31 -0.43 11.03 5.08
C ARG A 31 0.65 9.96 5.15
N ARG A 32 1.85 10.34 5.60
CA ARG A 32 2.98 9.44 5.88
C ARG A 32 3.44 9.56 7.33
N ASN A 33 3.99 8.47 7.86
CA ASN A 33 4.67 8.46 9.15
C ASN A 33 6.19 8.49 8.90
N GLU A 34 6.92 9.33 9.64
CA GLU A 34 8.37 9.42 9.57
C GLU A 34 8.98 9.08 10.93
N HIS A 35 9.95 8.17 10.92
CA HIS A 35 10.68 7.78 12.13
C HIS A 35 12.17 7.77 11.83
N THR A 36 12.99 8.24 12.77
CA THR A 36 14.45 8.09 12.69
C THR A 36 14.86 7.01 13.66
N ILE A 37 15.45 5.93 13.14
CA ILE A 37 15.93 4.78 13.92
C ILE A 37 17.39 4.55 13.52
N ASN A 38 18.30 4.60 14.49
CA ASN A 38 19.75 4.41 14.27
C ASN A 38 20.28 5.33 13.14
N ASP A 39 19.98 6.64 13.22
CA ASP A 39 20.35 7.66 12.22
C ASP A 39 19.79 7.43 10.81
N GLN A 40 18.87 6.47 10.65
CA GLN A 40 18.23 6.20 9.38
C GLN A 40 16.76 6.59 9.43
N ARG A 41 16.36 7.49 8.54
CA ARG A 41 14.96 7.84 8.35
C ARG A 41 14.20 6.69 7.69
N ARG A 42 13.06 6.33 8.27
CA ARG A 42 12.08 5.37 7.78
C ARG A 42 10.79 6.10 7.51
N ILE A 43 10.18 5.80 6.37
CA ILE A 43 8.91 6.37 5.94
C ILE A 43 7.92 5.21 5.83
N GLY A 44 6.77 5.36 6.49
CA GLY A 44 5.68 4.39 6.48
C GLY A 44 4.34 5.04 6.15
N TYR A 45 3.31 4.19 6.06
CA TYR A 45 1.95 4.62 5.76
C TYR A 45 1.33 5.32 6.97
N GLY A 46 0.83 6.55 6.78
CA GLY A 46 0.07 7.28 7.79
C GLY A 46 -1.43 7.05 7.68
N ARG A 47 -1.93 6.79 6.45
CA ARG A 47 -3.33 6.47 6.14
C ARG A 47 -3.45 5.61 4.88
N SER A 48 -3.28 6.21 3.70
CA SER A 48 -3.23 5.45 2.44
C SER A 48 -1.93 4.66 2.33
N GLN A 49 -2.02 3.45 1.77
CA GLN A 49 -0.89 2.55 1.65
C GLN A 49 -0.14 2.76 0.32
N THR A 50 -0.70 2.30 -0.80
CA THR A 50 -0.04 2.30 -2.11
C THR A 50 -0.97 2.72 -3.24
N LEU A 51 -0.40 3.16 -4.36
CA LEU A 51 -1.12 3.31 -5.61
C LEU A 51 -1.21 1.94 -6.31
N VAL A 52 -2.42 1.43 -6.50
CA VAL A 52 -2.65 0.17 -7.20
C VAL A 52 -2.55 0.39 -8.71
N LYS A 53 -1.66 -0.35 -9.38
CA LYS A 53 -1.43 -0.31 -10.84
C LYS A 53 -1.36 1.12 -11.40
N PRO A 54 -0.42 1.96 -10.94
CA PRO A 54 -0.36 3.38 -11.32
C PRO A 54 -0.19 3.60 -12.84
N GLN A 55 0.44 2.64 -13.54
CA GLN A 55 0.57 2.66 -15.01
C GLN A 55 -0.75 2.44 -15.76
N ALA A 56 -1.75 1.84 -15.12
CA ALA A 56 -3.09 1.64 -15.69
C ALA A 56 -4.04 2.80 -15.37
N ALA A 57 -3.59 3.81 -14.61
CA ALA A 57 -4.39 4.98 -14.29
C ALA A 57 -4.70 5.79 -15.55
N HIS A 58 -5.82 6.51 -15.55
CA HIS A 58 -6.19 7.42 -16.63
C HIS A 58 -5.07 8.45 -16.88
N LYS A 59 -4.89 8.87 -18.15
CA LYS A 59 -3.83 9.81 -18.56
C LYS A 59 -3.76 11.07 -17.68
N ILE A 60 -4.91 11.63 -17.30
CA ILE A 60 -4.98 12.80 -16.41
C ILE A 60 -4.28 12.59 -15.05
N VAL A 61 -4.33 11.37 -14.51
CA VAL A 61 -3.67 11.01 -13.25
C VAL A 61 -2.18 10.84 -13.47
N GLN A 62 -1.77 10.19 -14.57
CA GLN A 62 -0.36 10.02 -14.90
C GLN A 62 0.33 11.36 -15.13
N ASP A 63 -0.32 12.26 -15.87
CA ASP A 63 0.17 13.62 -16.12
C ASP A 63 0.26 14.41 -14.80
N LEU A 64 -0.76 14.33 -13.93
CA LEU A 64 -0.71 14.97 -12.61
C LEU A 64 0.46 14.46 -11.76
N LEU A 65 0.67 13.13 -11.69
CA LEU A 65 1.76 12.54 -10.93
C LEU A 65 3.12 13.04 -11.44
N LYS A 66 3.30 13.06 -12.77
CA LYS A 66 4.51 13.60 -13.41
C LYS A 66 4.70 15.08 -13.10
N ASP A 67 3.65 15.89 -13.20
CA ASP A 67 3.72 17.34 -13.00
C ASP A 67 4.06 17.72 -11.56
N ILE A 68 3.72 16.89 -10.57
CA ILE A 68 4.12 17.06 -9.17
C ILE A 68 5.45 16.35 -8.82
N GLY A 69 6.18 15.88 -9.84
CA GLY A 69 7.52 15.30 -9.69
C GLY A 69 7.55 13.85 -9.23
N ILE A 70 6.44 13.11 -9.31
CA ILE A 70 6.41 11.68 -8.99
C ILE A 70 6.82 10.89 -10.24
N ASP A 71 7.97 10.23 -10.13
CA ASP A 71 8.43 9.24 -11.10
C ASP A 71 7.94 7.83 -10.70
N ILE A 72 6.92 7.34 -11.43
CA ILE A 72 6.32 6.03 -11.19
C ILE A 72 7.30 4.89 -11.53
N GLU A 73 8.24 5.11 -12.44
CA GLU A 73 9.18 4.08 -12.90
C GLU A 73 10.20 3.74 -11.81
N ARG A 74 10.54 4.71 -10.95
CA ARG A 74 11.39 4.48 -9.78
C ARG A 74 10.86 3.39 -8.84
N PHE A 75 9.54 3.16 -8.80
CA PHE A 75 8.98 2.13 -7.95
C PHE A 75 9.30 0.70 -8.43
N LYS A 76 9.76 0.50 -9.68
CA LYS A 76 10.18 -0.82 -10.17
C LYS A 76 11.34 -1.42 -9.37
N THR A 77 12.19 -0.57 -8.79
CA THR A 77 13.38 -0.96 -8.03
C THR A 77 13.30 -0.58 -6.55
N ALA A 78 12.25 0.14 -6.13
CA ALA A 78 12.10 0.60 -4.75
C ALA A 78 11.64 -0.49 -3.77
N TYR A 79 11.03 -1.56 -4.27
CA TYR A 79 10.56 -2.67 -3.44
C TYR A 79 11.60 -3.79 -3.37
N ASP A 80 11.86 -4.26 -2.16
CA ASP A 80 12.57 -5.51 -1.93
C ASP A 80 11.62 -6.71 -2.13
N ARG A 81 11.38 -7.05 -3.39
CA ARG A 81 10.42 -8.09 -3.79
C ARG A 81 10.83 -9.50 -3.36
N ASP A 82 12.11 -9.68 -3.06
CA ASP A 82 12.66 -10.95 -2.62
C ASP A 82 12.69 -11.09 -1.09
N PHE A 83 12.37 -10.04 -0.31
CA PHE A 83 12.41 -10.07 1.15
C PHE A 83 11.68 -11.29 1.73
N PHE A 84 10.41 -11.47 1.39
CA PHE A 84 9.60 -12.59 1.90
C PHE A 84 10.16 -13.95 1.47
N LYS A 85 10.62 -14.06 0.23
CA LYS A 85 11.23 -15.29 -0.30
C LYS A 85 12.54 -15.64 0.42
N ARG A 86 13.42 -14.66 0.61
CA ARG A 86 14.72 -14.84 1.29
C ARG A 86 14.57 -15.24 2.75
N HIS A 87 13.46 -14.88 3.38
CA HIS A 87 13.18 -15.20 4.78
C HIS A 87 12.14 -16.34 4.97
N ASP A 88 11.71 -17.01 3.89
CA ASP A 88 10.64 -18.02 3.88
C ASP A 88 9.36 -17.58 4.63
N LEU A 89 8.98 -16.32 4.45
CA LEU A 89 7.81 -15.73 5.07
C LEU A 89 6.58 -15.88 4.17
N GLY A 90 5.45 -16.19 4.79
CA GLY A 90 4.16 -16.38 4.11
C GLY A 90 2.98 -15.99 5.00
N ALA A 91 1.81 -15.90 4.37
CA ALA A 91 0.56 -15.67 5.08
C ALA A 91 0.16 -16.90 5.91
N ASN A 92 -0.26 -16.65 7.15
CA ASN A 92 -0.66 -17.67 8.10
C ASN A 92 -1.94 -17.23 8.84
N ALA A 93 -2.74 -18.19 9.26
CA ALA A 93 -3.86 -17.98 10.16
C ALA A 93 -3.64 -18.77 11.44
N TYR A 94 -3.90 -18.10 12.56
CA TYR A 94 -3.88 -18.71 13.88
C TYR A 94 -5.31 -19.02 14.33
N PHE A 95 -5.53 -20.29 14.68
CA PHE A 95 -6.74 -20.79 15.30
C PHE A 95 -6.44 -21.03 16.76
N ASN A 96 -7.14 -20.33 17.65
CA ASN A 96 -6.96 -20.47 19.09
C ASN A 96 -7.77 -21.65 19.65
N LYS A 97 -7.32 -22.20 20.78
CA LYS A 97 -7.99 -23.31 21.45
C LYS A 97 -9.40 -22.99 21.94
N GLN A 98 -9.64 -21.77 22.39
CA GLN A 98 -10.92 -21.38 22.99
C GLN A 98 -12.09 -21.46 21.99
N VAL A 99 -11.85 -21.08 20.73
CA VAL A 99 -12.89 -21.05 19.68
C VAL A 99 -12.83 -22.32 18.82
N PHE A 100 -11.63 -22.84 18.54
CA PHE A 100 -11.42 -23.92 17.57
C PHE A 100 -10.97 -25.25 18.18
N GLY A 101 -10.90 -25.35 19.52
CA GLY A 101 -10.56 -26.58 20.24
C GLY A 101 -9.07 -26.91 20.31
N ARG A 102 -8.21 -26.23 19.54
CA ARG A 102 -6.75 -26.33 19.65
C ARG A 102 -6.03 -25.06 19.18
N ASP A 103 -4.83 -24.83 19.69
CA ASP A 103 -3.93 -23.80 19.20
C ASP A 103 -3.21 -24.30 17.95
N LYS A 104 -3.42 -23.66 16.81
CA LYS A 104 -2.79 -24.06 15.55
C LYS A 104 -2.56 -22.90 14.60
N VAL A 105 -1.36 -22.88 14.01
CA VAL A 105 -1.04 -22.04 12.86
C VAL A 105 -1.19 -22.86 11.58
N VAL A 106 -1.87 -22.31 10.59
CA VAL A 106 -2.03 -22.92 9.25
C VAL A 106 -1.56 -21.92 8.20
N ALA A 107 -0.73 -22.37 7.26
CA ALA A 107 -0.39 -21.59 6.07
C ALA A 107 -1.69 -21.27 5.32
N HIS A 108 -2.07 -20.00 5.27
CA HIS A 108 -3.44 -19.56 5.02
C HIS A 108 -3.64 -19.17 3.54
N PRO A 109 -4.40 -19.95 2.74
CA PRO A 109 -4.64 -19.63 1.33
C PRO A 109 -5.90 -18.80 1.06
N TYR A 110 -6.72 -18.53 2.08
CA TYR A 110 -8.07 -17.99 1.89
C TYR A 110 -8.11 -16.49 1.56
N CYS A 111 -6.95 -15.83 1.49
CA CYS A 111 -6.84 -14.43 1.10
C CYS A 111 -5.74 -14.23 0.06
N ASN A 112 -6.00 -13.37 -0.92
CA ASN A 112 -5.04 -13.06 -1.98
C ASN A 112 -4.06 -11.96 -1.55
N TYR A 113 -3.25 -12.23 -0.52
CA TYR A 113 -2.33 -11.24 0.03
C TYR A 113 -1.26 -10.79 -0.98
N SER A 114 -0.85 -11.67 -1.90
CA SER A 114 0.10 -11.34 -2.98
C SER A 114 -0.37 -10.20 -3.89
N ASN A 115 -1.69 -9.93 -3.96
CA ASN A 115 -2.21 -8.78 -4.71
C ASN A 115 -2.06 -7.45 -3.97
N TYR A 116 -1.86 -7.47 -2.66
CA TYR A 116 -1.85 -6.27 -1.80
C TYR A 116 -0.51 -6.02 -1.13
N ILE A 117 0.34 -7.04 -1.02
CA ILE A 117 1.65 -7.00 -0.37
C ILE A 117 2.70 -7.39 -1.41
N GLU A 118 3.44 -6.39 -1.92
CA GLU A 118 4.46 -6.60 -2.93
C GLU A 118 5.56 -7.54 -2.43
N GLY A 119 5.92 -8.54 -3.24
CA GLY A 119 6.94 -9.55 -2.91
C GLY A 119 6.45 -10.73 -2.08
N LEU A 120 5.27 -10.64 -1.46
CA LEU A 120 4.69 -11.77 -0.74
C LEU A 120 4.26 -12.86 -1.74
N GLN A 121 4.74 -14.08 -1.51
CA GLN A 121 4.44 -15.20 -2.40
C GLN A 121 3.00 -15.66 -2.23
N GLY A 122 2.42 -16.21 -3.30
CA GLY A 122 1.13 -16.88 -3.25
C GLY A 122 1.13 -18.06 -2.27
N PRO A 123 -0.05 -18.51 -1.83
CA PRO A 123 -0.14 -19.59 -0.87
C PRO A 123 0.43 -20.90 -1.43
N LYS A 124 1.11 -21.65 -0.57
CA LYS A 124 1.69 -22.97 -0.90
C LYS A 124 0.65 -24.10 -0.85
N LEU A 125 -0.42 -23.93 -0.07
CA LEU A 125 -1.51 -24.90 0.08
C LEU A 125 -2.74 -24.47 -0.71
N SER A 126 -3.51 -25.43 -1.21
CA SER A 126 -4.88 -25.19 -1.64
C SER A 126 -5.82 -24.96 -0.45
N ASN A 127 -7.00 -24.39 -0.72
CA ASN A 127 -8.04 -24.20 0.30
C ASN A 127 -8.45 -25.50 0.99
N GLU A 128 -8.53 -26.60 0.23
CA GLU A 128 -8.90 -27.93 0.74
C GLU A 128 -7.81 -28.52 1.63
N GLU A 129 -6.55 -28.42 1.22
CA GLU A 129 -5.41 -28.88 2.03
C GLU A 129 -5.30 -28.09 3.32
N ALA A 130 -5.45 -26.76 3.25
CA ALA A 130 -5.49 -25.91 4.43
C ALA A 130 -6.62 -26.29 5.39
N GLN A 131 -7.80 -26.67 4.88
CA GLN A 131 -8.91 -27.12 5.71
C GLN A 131 -8.63 -28.48 6.36
N ARG A 132 -8.01 -29.41 5.63
CA ARG A 132 -7.61 -30.72 6.16
C ARG A 132 -6.58 -30.56 7.28
N VAL A 133 -5.56 -29.73 7.10
CA VAL A 133 -4.57 -29.48 8.15
C VAL A 133 -5.15 -28.64 9.29
N GLN A 134 -6.23 -27.88 9.10
CA GLN A 134 -6.88 -27.16 10.20
C GLN A 134 -7.54 -28.11 11.20
N ARG A 135 -8.12 -29.23 10.75
CA ARG A 135 -8.74 -30.28 11.58
C ARG A 135 -7.71 -31.05 12.41
#